data_AF-A0A7L4NKW5-F1
#
_entry.id   AF-A0A7L4NKW5-F1
#
_cell.length_a   1.000
_cell.length_b   1.000
_cell.length_c   1.000
_cell.angle_alpha   90.00
_cell.angle_beta   90.00
_cell.angle_gamma   90.00
#
_symmetry.space_group_name_H-M   'P 1'
#
loop_
_entity.id
_entity.type
_entity.pdbx_description
1 polymer ?
#
loop_
_entity_poly.entity_id
_entity_poly.type
_entity_poly.pdbx_seq_one_letter_code
_entity_poly.pdbx_strand_id
1 'polypeptide(L)'
;GNSTGWFLEWVEIDAPSLGRCLKFPCGRWLDKSEDDGAVARIIFPAELQTTEYIPFVPYEITVYTSDVFGAGTDADVFIVLYGSDGICTQQKSLCLNKREQRMYFERNSVNQFIVELEDVGDIIEKIRIGHNGGGMNSGWHLDRVTIRRLLPNGK
;
A
#
# COMPACT_ATOMS: atom_id res chain seq x y z
N GLY A 1 25.93 18.71 22.29
CA GLY A 1 25.53 19.64 21.20
C GLY A 1 24.61 20.66 21.81
N ASN A 2 24.95 21.95 21.69
CA ASN A 2 24.18 23.06 22.29
C ASN A 2 23.36 23.85 21.26
N SER A 3 23.20 23.33 20.04
CA SER A 3 22.31 23.93 19.04
C SER A 3 20.96 23.21 19.08
N THR A 4 19.89 23.98 19.28
CA THR A 4 18.49 23.54 19.23
C THR A 4 17.84 23.83 17.88
N GLY A 5 18.60 24.40 16.94
CA GLY A 5 18.10 24.81 15.63
C GLY A 5 17.85 23.63 14.71
N TRP A 6 16.79 23.74 13.91
CA TRP A 6 16.50 22.78 12.86
C TRP A 6 16.62 23.45 11.50
N PHE A 7 17.58 23.00 10.69
CA PHE A 7 17.64 23.41 9.29
C PHE A 7 16.66 22.56 8.48
N LEU A 8 15.61 23.21 7.97
CA LEU A 8 14.64 22.57 7.09
C LEU A 8 15.06 22.78 5.64
N GLU A 9 15.54 21.71 5.01
CA GLU A 9 15.95 21.74 3.61
C GLU A 9 14.72 21.72 2.68
N TRP A 10 13.84 20.73 2.84
CA TRP A 10 12.53 20.65 2.19
C TRP A 10 11.59 19.73 2.97
N VAL A 11 10.30 19.82 2.66
CA VAL A 11 9.28 18.83 3.03
C VAL A 11 8.91 18.05 1.76
N GLU A 12 8.67 16.76 1.92
CA GLU A 12 8.15 15.90 0.86
C GLU A 12 6.80 15.35 1.31
N ILE A 13 5.77 15.45 0.47
CA ILE A 13 4.43 14.93 0.73
C ILE A 13 4.09 13.92 -0.35
N ASP A 14 3.99 12.66 0.04
CA ASP A 14 3.50 11.60 -0.83
C ASP A 14 1.96 11.55 -0.79
N ALA A 15 1.33 11.61 -1.97
CA ALA A 15 -0.11 11.56 -2.18
C ALA A 15 -0.49 10.39 -3.11
N PRO A 16 -0.53 9.14 -2.59
CA PRO A 16 -0.77 7.94 -3.40
C PRO A 16 -2.06 7.94 -4.18
N SER A 17 -3.16 8.43 -3.61
CA SER A 17 -4.44 8.52 -4.32
C SER A 17 -4.43 9.46 -5.53
N LEU A 18 -3.44 10.35 -5.61
CA LEU A 18 -3.21 11.24 -6.75
C LEU A 18 -2.05 10.77 -7.64
N GLY A 19 -1.28 9.76 -7.22
CA GLY A 19 -0.07 9.32 -7.91
C GLY A 19 0.99 10.42 -7.96
N ARG A 20 1.17 11.19 -6.87
CA ARG A 20 2.09 12.34 -6.83
C ARG A 20 2.91 12.37 -5.55
N CYS A 21 4.19 12.68 -5.68
CA CYS A 21 5.03 13.06 -4.54
C CYS A 21 5.49 14.52 -4.74
N LEU A 22 5.00 15.40 -3.86
CA LEU A 22 5.17 16.85 -3.93
C LEU A 22 6.37 17.27 -3.07
N LYS A 23 7.26 18.09 -3.63
CA LYS A 23 8.40 18.66 -2.91
C LYS A 23 8.16 20.12 -2.56
N PHE A 24 8.39 20.49 -1.31
CA PHE A 24 8.23 21.84 -0.77
C PHE A 24 9.59 22.34 -0.26
N PRO A 25 10.40 22.97 -1.13
CA PRO A 25 11.69 23.51 -0.73
C PRO A 25 11.54 24.59 0.36
N CYS A 26 12.44 24.56 1.33
CA CYS A 26 12.52 25.56 2.39
C CYS A 26 13.91 26.20 2.41
N GLY A 27 14.96 25.40 2.62
CA GLY A 27 16.37 25.83 2.62
C GLY A 27 16.71 26.85 3.70
N ARG A 28 16.09 26.74 4.89
CA ARG A 28 16.16 27.76 5.95
C ARG A 28 16.24 27.16 7.34
N TRP A 29 16.88 27.88 8.27
CA TRP A 29 16.85 27.53 9.69
C TRP A 29 15.49 27.88 10.32
N LEU A 30 15.04 27.01 11.23
CA LEU A 30 13.95 27.27 12.16
C LEU A 30 14.54 27.50 13.56
N ASP A 31 15.26 28.60 13.74
CA ASP A 31 15.97 28.92 14.99
C ASP A 31 16.00 30.43 15.19
N LYS A 32 15.86 30.89 16.44
CA LYS A 32 15.99 32.30 16.81
C LYS A 32 17.44 32.81 16.74
N SER A 33 18.43 31.93 16.82
CA SER A 33 19.85 32.29 16.77
C SER A 33 20.53 32.09 15.42
N GLU A 34 19.86 31.47 14.45
CA GLU A 34 20.41 31.22 13.11
C GLU A 34 19.60 31.95 12.02
N ASP A 35 20.24 32.19 10.88
CA ASP A 35 19.63 32.80 9.68
C ASP A 35 18.87 34.11 9.98
N ASP A 36 17.56 34.13 9.81
CA ASP A 36 16.70 35.31 10.03
C ASP A 36 15.98 35.28 11.38
N GLY A 37 16.32 34.34 12.28
CA GLY A 37 15.72 34.21 13.60
C GLY A 37 14.28 33.66 13.60
N ALA A 38 13.73 33.27 12.45
CA ALA A 38 12.38 32.73 12.37
C ALA A 38 12.34 31.25 12.73
N VAL A 39 11.26 30.84 13.41
CA VAL A 39 11.04 29.45 13.84
C VAL A 39 9.85 28.79 13.12
N ALA A 40 9.32 29.44 12.08
CA ALA A 40 8.20 28.95 11.28
C ALA A 40 8.32 29.45 9.83
N ARG A 41 7.82 28.68 8.87
CA ARG A 41 7.87 28.98 7.42
C ARG A 41 6.56 28.67 6.75
N ILE A 42 6.22 29.48 5.75
CA ILE A 42 5.20 29.15 4.74
C ILE A 42 5.98 28.66 3.52
N ILE A 43 5.73 27.42 3.10
CA ILE A 43 6.40 26.78 1.96
C ILE A 43 5.35 26.34 0.94
N PHE A 44 5.72 26.41 -0.33
CA PHE A 44 4.85 26.10 -1.47
C PHE A 44 5.45 24.95 -2.28
N PRO A 45 4.62 24.16 -2.98
CA PRO A 45 5.13 23.05 -3.78
C PRO A 45 5.96 23.58 -4.96
N ALA A 46 7.10 22.95 -5.20
CA ALA A 46 7.87 23.14 -6.41
C ALA A 46 7.34 22.16 -7.47
N GLU A 47 6.39 22.60 -8.29
CA GLU A 47 5.71 21.78 -9.31
C GLU A 47 6.71 21.03 -10.22
N LEU A 48 7.80 21.68 -10.64
CA LEU A 48 8.85 21.07 -11.47
C LEU A 48 9.66 19.97 -10.77
N GLN A 49 9.57 19.87 -9.44
CA GLN A 49 10.20 18.84 -8.62
C GLN A 49 9.20 17.76 -8.16
N THR A 50 7.94 17.86 -8.59
CA THR A 50 6.91 16.85 -8.29
C THR A 50 7.15 15.62 -9.16
N THR A 51 7.13 14.45 -8.55
CA THR A 51 7.16 13.19 -9.29
C THR A 51 5.76 12.62 -9.41
N GLU A 52 5.43 12.08 -10.59
CA GLU A 52 4.17 11.40 -10.83
C GLU A 52 4.42 9.90 -10.97
N TYR A 53 3.48 9.10 -10.49
CA TYR A 53 3.48 7.64 -10.54
C TYR A 53 2.04 7.10 -10.63
N ILE A 54 1.88 5.79 -10.79
CA ILE A 54 0.55 5.17 -10.89
C ILE A 54 -0.21 5.41 -9.57
N PRO A 55 -1.40 6.03 -9.59
CA PRO A 55 -2.18 6.27 -8.38
C PRO A 55 -2.51 4.96 -7.65
N PHE A 56 -2.69 5.04 -6.34
CA PHE A 56 -3.13 3.94 -5.53
C PHE A 56 -4.63 4.05 -5.29
N VAL A 57 -5.35 2.95 -5.44
CA VAL A 57 -6.78 2.85 -5.15
C VAL A 57 -7.04 1.68 -4.22
N PRO A 58 -8.08 1.77 -3.37
CA PRO A 58 -8.44 0.65 -2.51
C PRO A 58 -9.08 -0.49 -3.32
N TYR A 59 -8.58 -1.70 -3.13
CA TYR A 59 -9.20 -2.93 -3.60
C TYR A 59 -9.73 -3.72 -2.42
N GLU A 60 -10.99 -4.13 -2.50
CA GLU A 60 -11.58 -5.12 -1.62
C GLU A 60 -11.32 -6.52 -2.20
N ILE A 61 -10.62 -7.35 -1.45
CA ILE A 61 -10.24 -8.71 -1.81
C ILE A 61 -10.88 -9.65 -0.81
N THR A 62 -11.79 -10.50 -1.28
CA THR A 62 -12.40 -11.54 -0.44
C THR A 62 -11.92 -12.90 -0.87
N VAL A 63 -11.33 -13.62 0.07
CA VAL A 63 -10.72 -14.94 -0.12
C VAL A 63 -11.61 -15.98 0.53
N TYR A 64 -11.92 -17.03 -0.22
CA TYR A 64 -12.74 -18.16 0.23
C TYR A 64 -11.83 -19.39 0.32
N THR A 65 -11.58 -19.86 1.54
CA THR A 65 -10.89 -21.14 1.75
C THR A 65 -11.93 -22.26 1.79
N SER A 66 -11.70 -23.32 1.02
CA SER A 66 -12.65 -24.43 0.90
C SER A 66 -12.84 -25.20 2.22
N ASP A 67 -13.86 -26.06 2.27
CA ASP A 67 -14.08 -27.00 3.37
C ASP A 67 -13.35 -28.35 3.18
N VAL A 68 -12.36 -28.43 2.27
CA VAL A 68 -11.55 -29.64 2.11
C VAL A 68 -10.72 -29.88 3.37
N PHE A 69 -10.51 -31.15 3.76
CA PHE A 69 -9.66 -31.48 4.90
C PHE A 69 -8.23 -30.94 4.68
N GLY A 70 -7.73 -30.17 5.65
CA GLY A 70 -6.42 -29.52 5.53
C GLY A 70 -6.37 -28.32 4.57
N ALA A 71 -7.52 -27.73 4.21
CA ALA A 71 -7.58 -26.61 3.28
C ALA A 71 -6.96 -25.30 3.80
N GLY A 72 -6.80 -25.14 5.11
CA GLY A 72 -6.29 -23.91 5.71
C GLY A 72 -4.77 -23.77 5.66
N THR A 73 -4.27 -22.53 5.77
CA THR A 73 -2.83 -22.25 5.68
C THR A 73 -2.34 -21.26 6.75
N ASP A 74 -1.14 -21.51 7.28
CA ASP A 74 -0.40 -20.58 8.14
C ASP A 74 0.59 -19.69 7.35
N ALA A 75 0.66 -19.89 6.03
CA ALA A 75 1.62 -19.20 5.16
C ALA A 75 1.20 -17.75 4.89
N ASP A 76 2.17 -16.90 4.51
CA ASP A 76 1.86 -15.52 4.11
C ASP A 76 1.26 -15.50 2.71
N VAL A 77 -0.05 -15.29 2.62
CA VAL A 77 -0.79 -15.19 1.35
C VAL A 77 -0.60 -13.81 0.74
N PHE A 78 -0.28 -13.78 -0.55
CA PHE A 78 -0.06 -12.56 -1.32
C PHE A 78 -0.89 -12.53 -2.61
N ILE A 79 -1.05 -11.34 -3.16
CA ILE A 79 -1.68 -11.10 -4.45
C ILE A 79 -0.87 -10.14 -5.32
N VAL A 80 -1.00 -10.30 -6.64
CA VAL A 80 -0.62 -9.33 -7.68
C VAL A 80 -1.78 -9.20 -8.65
N LEU A 81 -2.19 -7.97 -8.97
CA LEU A 81 -3.18 -7.68 -10.01
C LEU A 81 -2.47 -7.23 -11.28
N TYR A 82 -2.98 -7.67 -12.42
CA TYR A 82 -2.50 -7.24 -13.74
C TYR A 82 -3.69 -6.68 -14.50
N GLY A 83 -3.59 -5.43 -14.92
CA GLY A 83 -4.56 -4.77 -15.78
C GLY A 83 -4.04 -4.62 -17.21
N SER A 84 -4.71 -3.77 -17.96
CA SER A 84 -4.36 -3.50 -19.35
C SER A 84 -3.09 -2.65 -19.48
N ASP A 85 -2.53 -2.65 -20.69
CA ASP A 85 -1.33 -1.88 -21.07
C ASP A 85 -0.08 -2.19 -20.23
N GLY A 86 -0.03 -3.38 -19.62
CA GLY A 86 1.12 -3.85 -18.85
C GLY A 86 1.21 -3.29 -17.42
N ILE A 87 0.18 -2.57 -16.96
CA ILE A 87 0.13 -2.07 -15.58
C ILE A 87 -0.12 -3.26 -14.63
N CYS A 88 0.70 -3.37 -13.58
CA CYS A 88 0.51 -4.36 -12.54
C CYS A 88 0.87 -3.78 -11.17
N THR A 89 0.28 -4.37 -10.14
CA THR A 89 0.60 -4.02 -8.75
C THR A 89 1.93 -4.63 -8.36
N GLN A 90 2.53 -4.09 -7.30
CA GLN A 90 3.52 -4.86 -6.56
C GLN A 90 2.86 -6.08 -5.87
N GLN A 91 3.70 -7.05 -5.49
CA GLN A 91 3.24 -8.17 -4.68
C GLN A 91 2.86 -7.68 -3.28
N LYS A 92 1.59 -7.86 -2.92
CA LYS A 92 1.05 -7.45 -1.63
C LYS A 92 0.69 -8.65 -0.78
N SER A 93 1.29 -8.77 0.40
CA SER A 93 0.81 -9.67 1.45
C SER A 93 -0.54 -9.16 1.97
N LEU A 94 -1.51 -10.07 2.09
CA LEU A 94 -2.86 -9.74 2.56
C LEU A 94 -2.91 -9.53 4.08
N CYS A 95 -2.03 -10.19 4.82
CA CYS A 95 -1.87 -10.02 6.26
C CYS A 95 -0.74 -9.03 6.57
N LEU A 96 -0.94 -8.18 7.57
CA LEU A 96 0.06 -7.19 8.02
C LEU A 96 1.17 -7.84 8.85
N ASN A 97 0.90 -8.97 9.49
CA ASN A 97 1.83 -9.61 10.42
C ASN A 97 1.48 -11.09 10.66
N LYS A 98 2.39 -11.81 11.33
CA LYS A 98 2.23 -13.23 11.65
C LYS A 98 1.03 -13.57 12.55
N ARG A 99 0.49 -12.61 13.30
CA ARG A 99 -0.69 -12.86 14.14
C ARG A 99 -1.94 -12.98 13.28
N GLU A 100 -2.10 -12.09 12.30
CA GLU A 100 -3.18 -12.15 11.32
C GLU A 100 -3.10 -13.41 10.45
N GLN A 101 -1.90 -13.79 10.02
CA GLN A 101 -1.69 -15.03 9.25
C GLN A 101 -2.27 -16.28 9.93
N ARG A 102 -2.21 -16.36 11.28
CA ARG A 102 -2.77 -17.48 12.06
C ARG A 102 -4.27 -17.37 12.36
N MET A 103 -4.89 -16.26 11.98
CA MET A 103 -6.32 -16.01 12.22
C MET A 103 -7.14 -16.09 10.93
N TYR A 104 -6.48 -15.98 9.78
CA TYR A 104 -7.10 -16.00 8.46
C TYR A 104 -6.75 -17.27 7.70
N PHE A 105 -7.45 -17.46 6.59
CA PHE A 105 -7.29 -18.56 5.65
C PHE A 105 -7.50 -19.94 6.26
N GLU A 106 -8.24 -20.03 7.38
CA GLU A 106 -8.66 -21.29 7.98
C GLU A 106 -9.62 -22.06 7.06
N ARG A 107 -9.72 -23.38 7.25
CA ARG A 107 -10.68 -24.22 6.51
C ARG A 107 -12.10 -23.66 6.65
N ASN A 108 -12.86 -23.64 5.54
CA ASN A 108 -14.25 -23.17 5.49
C ASN A 108 -14.44 -21.73 6.00
N SER A 109 -13.46 -20.86 5.71
CA SER A 109 -13.51 -19.45 6.11
C SER A 109 -13.60 -18.52 4.92
N VAL A 110 -14.12 -17.32 5.19
CA VAL A 110 -14.17 -16.20 4.25
C VAL A 110 -13.48 -15.03 4.92
N ASN A 111 -12.45 -14.49 4.27
CA ASN A 111 -11.69 -13.36 4.81
C ASN A 111 -11.64 -12.23 3.80
N GLN A 112 -11.94 -11.02 4.27
CA GLN A 112 -12.01 -9.82 3.45
C GLN A 112 -10.90 -8.85 3.85
N PHE A 113 -10.21 -8.31 2.86
CA PHE A 113 -9.12 -7.37 3.00
C PHE A 113 -9.42 -6.13 2.16
N ILE A 114 -9.13 -4.95 2.69
CA ILE A 114 -9.05 -3.72 1.90
C ILE A 114 -7.59 -3.33 1.83
N VAL A 115 -7.03 -3.32 0.63
CA VAL A 115 -5.62 -2.98 0.38
C VAL A 115 -5.51 -1.87 -0.64
N GLU A 116 -4.70 -0.86 -0.35
CA GLU A 116 -4.32 0.15 -1.33
C GLU A 116 -3.21 -0.43 -2.23
N LEU A 117 -3.48 -0.46 -3.54
CA LEU A 117 -2.59 -0.97 -4.57
C LEU A 117 -2.57 -0.01 -5.76
N GLU A 118 -1.57 -0.13 -6.62
CA GLU A 118 -1.52 0.57 -7.89
C GLU A 118 -2.83 0.37 -8.68
N ASP A 119 -3.32 1.44 -9.28
CA ASP A 119 -4.52 1.44 -10.10
C ASP A 119 -4.25 0.73 -11.44
N VAL A 120 -4.68 -0.53 -11.54
CA VAL A 120 -4.54 -1.33 -12.76
C VAL A 120 -5.64 -1.03 -13.79
N GLY A 121 -6.51 -0.05 -13.53
CA GLY A 121 -7.57 0.36 -14.42
C GLY A 121 -8.88 -0.41 -14.24
N ASP A 122 -9.77 -0.29 -15.23
CA ASP A 122 -11.14 -0.84 -15.15
C ASP A 122 -11.19 -2.36 -15.42
N ILE A 123 -10.18 -2.89 -16.11
CA ILE A 123 -10.10 -4.30 -16.50
C ILE A 123 -8.94 -4.96 -15.76
N ILE A 124 -9.25 -6.00 -14.98
CA ILE A 124 -8.24 -6.92 -14.42
C ILE A 124 -8.13 -8.11 -15.39
N GLU A 125 -7.02 -8.20 -16.10
CA GLU A 125 -6.80 -9.23 -17.12
C GLU A 125 -6.41 -10.58 -16.51
N LYS A 126 -5.64 -10.55 -15.42
CA LYS A 126 -5.23 -11.75 -14.68
C LYS A 126 -4.80 -11.38 -13.26
N ILE A 127 -4.70 -12.40 -12.42
CA ILE A 127 -4.18 -12.29 -11.05
C ILE A 127 -3.08 -13.33 -10.81
N ARG A 128 -2.17 -13.01 -9.90
CA ARG A 128 -1.31 -14.01 -9.26
C ARG A 128 -1.64 -14.01 -7.77
N ILE A 129 -2.20 -15.11 -7.29
CA ILE A 129 -2.38 -15.36 -5.86
C ILE A 129 -1.51 -16.54 -5.44
N GLY A 130 -0.89 -16.45 -4.28
CA GLY A 130 -0.01 -17.49 -3.78
C GLY A 130 0.38 -17.26 -2.33
N HIS A 131 1.31 -18.07 -1.84
CA HIS A 131 1.83 -17.96 -0.49
C HIS A 131 3.33 -18.27 -0.45
N ASN A 132 4.01 -17.90 0.64
CA ASN A 132 5.46 -18.05 0.78
C ASN A 132 5.92 -19.45 1.24
N GLY A 133 5.01 -20.42 1.37
CA GLY A 133 5.32 -21.78 1.84
C GLY A 133 5.75 -21.90 3.30
N GLY A 134 5.70 -20.82 4.08
CA GLY A 134 6.07 -20.82 5.50
C GLY A 134 4.99 -21.40 6.42
N GLY A 135 5.36 -21.70 7.67
CA GLY A 135 4.44 -22.25 8.67
C GLY A 135 4.45 -23.78 8.73
N MET A 136 3.75 -24.34 9.72
CA MET A 136 3.67 -25.80 9.90
C MET A 136 2.69 -26.43 8.90
N ASN A 137 1.59 -25.72 8.59
CA ASN A 137 0.57 -26.11 7.62
C ASN A 137 0.58 -25.13 6.44
N SER A 138 1.57 -25.25 5.55
CA SER A 138 1.73 -24.30 4.45
C SER A 138 0.89 -24.63 3.21
N GLY A 139 0.36 -25.86 3.10
CA GLY A 139 -0.61 -26.22 2.06
C GLY A 139 -1.86 -25.36 2.15
N TRP A 140 -2.51 -25.11 1.01
CA TRP A 140 -3.70 -24.28 0.96
C TRP A 140 -4.63 -24.74 -0.16
N HIS A 141 -5.92 -24.92 0.16
CA HIS A 141 -6.94 -25.18 -0.85
C HIS A 141 -7.89 -23.98 -0.95
N LEU A 142 -7.47 -23.03 -1.78
CA LEU A 142 -8.26 -21.88 -2.22
C LEU A 142 -9.47 -22.33 -3.05
N ASP A 143 -10.68 -21.94 -2.64
CA ASP A 143 -11.91 -22.16 -3.41
C ASP A 143 -12.04 -21.08 -4.50
N ARG A 144 -12.14 -19.81 -4.08
CA ARG A 144 -12.21 -18.67 -5.00
C ARG A 144 -11.73 -17.37 -4.36
N VAL A 145 -11.57 -16.35 -5.19
CA VAL A 145 -11.31 -14.97 -4.78
C VAL A 145 -12.27 -14.05 -5.52
N THR A 146 -12.83 -13.07 -4.82
CA THR A 146 -13.57 -11.97 -5.43
C THR A 146 -12.82 -10.67 -5.18
N ILE A 147 -12.69 -9.83 -6.20
CA ILE A 147 -11.94 -8.58 -6.16
C ILE A 147 -12.84 -7.46 -6.63
N ARG A 148 -12.90 -6.37 -5.88
CA ARG A 148 -13.66 -5.17 -6.21
C ARG A 148 -12.78 -3.94 -6.04
N ARG A 149 -12.52 -3.23 -7.14
CA ARG A 149 -11.91 -1.90 -7.11
C ARG A 149 -12.91 -0.92 -6.49
N LEU A 150 -12.51 -0.21 -5.44
CA LEU A 150 -13.35 0.75 -4.73
C LEU A 150 -13.02 2.16 -5.25
N LEU A 151 -13.86 2.67 -6.13
CA LEU A 151 -13.77 4.05 -6.60
C LEU A 151 -14.35 5.00 -5.55
N PRO A 152 -13.76 6.20 -5.35
CA PRO A 152 -14.43 7.26 -4.61
C PRO A 152 -15.78 7.57 -5.27
N ASN A 153 -16.85 7.61 -4.47
CA ASN A 153 -18.21 7.93 -4.96
C ASN A 153 -18.17 9.20 -5.83
N GLY A 154 -18.47 9.09 -7.13
CA GLY A 154 -18.52 10.23 -8.07
C GLY A 154 -17.82 10.06 -9.42
N LYS A 155 -17.32 8.87 -9.75
CA LYS A 155 -16.94 8.47 -11.12
C LYS A 155 -17.59 7.14 -11.47
#